data_AF-I3CTV9-F1
#
_entry.id   AF-I3CTV9-F1
#
_cell.length_a   1.000
_cell.length_b   1.000
_cell.length_c   1.000
_cell.angle_alpha   90.00
_cell.angle_beta   90.00
_cell.angle_gamma   90.00
#
_symmetry.space_group_name_H-M   'P 1'
#
loop_
_entity.id
_entity.type
_entity.pdbx_description
1 polymer ?
#
loop_
_entity_poly.entity_id
_entity_poly.type
_entity_poly.pdbx_seq_one_letter_code
_entity_poly.pdbx_strand_id
1 'polypeptide(L)'
;MIRIPSRRLSASSLLSSLLAAALAFAPLAGHAEAEGRLFQPRGENLMISPPPGWRLAYMDGDPDGNYVVDFLPPNEAHDSWREGYMGVQRRGFPAAGLLANIQARNLSVAQVALSEVMQGAQRNCPGRFVAMAQKDGSTNNIPVSVSGGFCDRTGPVAPYGEGTVLAVYQGKQQLFVVQFSWRPPTENSFRQYPYRISPAGLQQYLDLLNAATLCGGPDEGKCPN
;
A
#
# COMPACT_ATOMS: atom_id res chain seq x y z
N MET A 1 28.95 -70.35 42.89
CA MET A 1 28.98 -71.49 41.96
C MET A 1 27.62 -72.16 41.96
N ILE A 2 26.66 -71.73 41.12
CA ILE A 2 25.38 -72.43 40.89
C ILE A 2 24.97 -72.22 39.42
N ARG A 3 24.57 -73.32 38.78
CA ARG A 3 24.32 -73.53 37.34
C ARG A 3 22.94 -73.04 36.88
N ILE A 4 22.93 -72.58 35.63
CA ILE A 4 21.84 -72.46 34.62
C ILE A 4 21.08 -73.81 34.50
N PRO A 5 19.73 -73.90 34.31
CA PRO A 5 19.10 -73.63 33.01
C PRO A 5 17.61 -73.24 32.94
N SER A 6 17.24 -72.56 31.85
CA SER A 6 16.00 -72.88 31.12
C SER A 6 15.99 -72.18 29.75
N ARG A 7 15.96 -72.97 28.67
CA ARG A 7 15.60 -72.54 27.33
C ARG A 7 14.09 -72.68 27.16
N ARG A 8 13.43 -71.68 26.60
CA ARG A 8 12.21 -71.86 25.81
C ARG A 8 12.33 -71.09 24.51
N LEU A 9 12.14 -71.82 23.41
CA LEU A 9 11.89 -71.30 22.07
C LEU A 9 10.52 -70.61 22.06
N SER A 10 10.40 -69.52 21.32
CA SER A 10 9.13 -69.19 20.67
C SER A 10 9.36 -68.42 19.38
N ALA A 11 8.37 -68.55 18.51
CA ALA A 11 8.45 -68.44 17.06
C ALA A 11 8.59 -67.02 16.52
N SER A 12 9.23 -66.98 15.35
CA SER A 12 8.96 -66.14 14.18
C SER A 12 7.80 -65.16 14.27
N SER A 13 8.10 -63.88 14.05
CA SER A 13 7.17 -62.98 13.37
C SER A 13 7.91 -62.21 12.29
N LEU A 14 7.35 -62.34 11.09
CA LEU A 14 7.74 -61.72 9.84
C LEU A 14 7.41 -60.22 9.81
N LEU A 15 8.04 -59.53 8.87
CA LEU A 15 7.53 -58.37 8.13
C LEU A 15 7.27 -57.07 8.92
N SER A 16 8.04 -56.03 8.61
CA SER A 16 7.55 -54.93 7.75
C SER A 16 8.59 -53.81 7.63
N SER A 17 9.18 -53.72 6.44
CA SER A 17 9.91 -52.53 5.98
C SER A 17 8.90 -51.41 5.73
N LEU A 18 8.90 -50.37 6.55
CA LEU A 18 8.18 -49.12 6.27
C LEU A 18 9.17 -48.07 5.79
N LEU A 19 9.18 -47.90 4.46
CA LEU A 19 9.64 -46.70 3.77
C LEU A 19 8.88 -45.49 4.32
N ALA A 20 9.55 -44.62 5.06
CA ALA A 20 9.08 -43.27 5.31
C ALA A 20 9.68 -42.35 4.25
N ALA A 21 9.05 -42.30 3.06
CA ALA A 21 9.29 -41.25 2.09
C ALA A 21 8.69 -39.95 2.66
N ALA A 22 9.53 -39.13 3.31
CA ALA A 22 9.18 -37.78 3.68
C ALA A 22 9.05 -36.94 2.40
N LEU A 23 7.84 -36.92 1.84
CA LEU A 23 7.42 -35.92 0.86
C LEU A 23 7.45 -34.56 1.56
N ALA A 24 8.58 -33.86 1.42
CA ALA A 24 8.68 -32.44 1.70
C ALA A 24 7.73 -31.70 0.74
N PHE A 25 6.50 -31.47 1.17
CA PHE A 25 5.65 -30.44 0.60
C PHE A 25 6.30 -29.10 0.95
N ALA A 26 7.18 -28.62 0.06
CA ALA A 26 7.53 -27.21 0.06
C ALA A 26 6.24 -26.43 -0.25
N PRO A 27 5.85 -25.44 0.57
CA PRO A 27 4.78 -24.54 0.19
C PRO A 27 5.26 -23.78 -1.04
N LEU A 28 4.59 -23.98 -2.17
CA LEU A 28 4.68 -23.09 -3.31
C LEU A 28 4.21 -21.73 -2.82
N ALA A 29 5.16 -20.82 -2.58
CA ALA A 29 4.87 -19.40 -2.44
C ALA A 29 4.32 -18.92 -3.79
N GLY A 30 3.01 -19.08 -3.97
CA GLY A 30 2.29 -18.55 -5.12
C GLY A 30 2.43 -17.03 -5.08
N HIS A 31 3.24 -16.48 -5.98
CA HIS A 31 3.21 -15.05 -6.24
C HIS A 31 1.83 -14.77 -6.80
N ALA A 32 1.00 -14.05 -6.05
CA ALA A 32 -0.28 -13.59 -6.56
C ALA A 32 0.00 -12.66 -7.76
N GLU A 33 -0.58 -13.01 -8.90
CA GLU A 33 -0.48 -12.22 -10.13
C GLU A 33 -1.20 -10.88 -9.94
N ALA A 34 -0.83 -9.86 -10.72
CA ALA A 34 -1.52 -8.58 -10.67
C ALA A 34 -2.94 -8.72 -11.24
N GLU A 35 -3.93 -8.20 -10.52
CA GLU A 35 -5.33 -8.22 -10.89
C GLU A 35 -5.71 -7.00 -11.77
N GLY A 36 -6.84 -7.11 -12.48
CA GLY A 36 -7.40 -6.02 -13.30
C GLY A 36 -6.92 -6.02 -14.75
N ARG A 37 -6.95 -4.84 -15.38
CA ARG A 37 -6.52 -4.60 -16.77
C ARG A 37 -5.17 -3.91 -16.77
N LEU A 38 -4.11 -4.67 -16.99
CA LEU A 38 -2.75 -4.12 -17.12
C LEU A 38 -2.61 -3.35 -18.44
N PHE A 39 -2.07 -2.14 -18.38
CA PHE A 39 -1.75 -1.34 -19.56
C PHE A 39 -0.57 -0.40 -19.29
N GLN A 40 0.00 0.15 -20.36
CA GLN A 40 0.96 1.25 -20.25
C GLN A 40 0.20 2.59 -20.30
N PRO A 41 0.27 3.43 -19.25
CA PRO A 41 -0.32 4.76 -19.29
C PRO A 41 0.30 5.63 -20.39
N ARG A 42 -0.51 6.51 -20.98
CA ARG A 42 -0.12 7.44 -22.05
C ARG A 42 -0.25 8.89 -21.59
N GLY A 43 0.60 9.76 -22.11
CA GLY A 43 0.66 11.18 -21.75
C GLY A 43 1.28 11.41 -20.37
N GLU A 44 0.88 12.49 -19.71
CA GLU A 44 1.39 12.90 -18.39
C GLU A 44 1.17 11.80 -17.34
N ASN A 45 2.23 11.44 -16.63
CA ASN A 45 2.24 10.40 -15.61
C ASN A 45 3.15 10.77 -14.44
N LEU A 46 2.86 10.23 -13.26
CA LEU A 46 3.69 10.35 -12.06
C LEU A 46 4.62 9.14 -11.95
N MET A 47 5.92 9.39 -12.05
CA MET A 47 6.95 8.43 -11.70
C MET A 47 7.12 8.40 -10.19
N ILE A 48 6.71 7.29 -9.59
CA ILE A 48 6.90 7.01 -8.17
C ILE A 48 7.18 5.52 -7.98
N SER A 49 8.10 5.20 -7.07
CA SER A 49 8.43 3.81 -6.77
C SER A 49 7.61 3.31 -5.58
N PRO A 50 7.14 2.04 -5.61
CA PRO A 50 6.60 1.42 -4.42
C PRO A 50 7.72 1.14 -3.40
N PRO A 51 7.36 0.84 -2.14
CA PRO A 51 8.34 0.41 -1.16
C PRO A 51 9.11 -0.83 -1.65
N PRO A 52 10.39 -0.99 -1.30
CA PRO A 52 11.18 -2.13 -1.76
C PRO A 52 10.52 -3.47 -1.45
N GLY A 53 10.47 -4.36 -2.45
CA GLY A 53 9.88 -5.68 -2.34
C GLY A 53 8.36 -5.74 -2.54
N TRP A 54 7.69 -4.59 -2.68
CA TRP A 54 6.26 -4.56 -3.00
C TRP A 54 6.05 -4.82 -4.50
N ARG A 55 4.94 -5.47 -4.82
CA ARG A 55 4.56 -5.85 -6.19
C ARG A 55 3.34 -5.07 -6.64
N LEU A 56 3.19 -4.92 -7.95
CA LEU A 56 1.93 -4.51 -8.55
C LEU A 56 0.86 -5.56 -8.22
N ALA A 57 -0.22 -5.13 -7.58
CA ALA A 57 -1.30 -5.99 -7.14
C ALA A 57 -2.59 -5.76 -7.93
N TYR A 58 -2.86 -4.52 -8.34
CA TYR A 58 -4.05 -4.18 -9.10
C TYR A 58 -3.77 -3.01 -10.05
N MET A 59 -4.38 -3.05 -11.25
CA MET A 59 -4.43 -1.91 -12.15
C MET A 59 -5.73 -1.93 -12.95
N ASP A 60 -6.42 -0.79 -13.02
CA ASP A 60 -7.58 -0.64 -13.92
C ASP A 60 -7.82 0.82 -14.28
N GLY A 61 -8.58 1.03 -15.36
CA GLY A 61 -8.94 2.34 -15.89
C GLY A 61 -8.63 2.52 -17.37
N ASP A 62 -8.45 3.76 -17.76
CA ASP A 62 -8.18 4.19 -19.14
C ASP A 62 -6.70 4.57 -19.31
N PRO A 63 -5.96 3.97 -20.26
CA PRO A 63 -4.57 4.34 -20.55
C PRO A 63 -4.39 5.82 -20.92
N ASP A 64 -5.39 6.46 -21.51
CA ASP A 64 -5.36 7.87 -21.90
C ASP A 64 -5.99 8.80 -20.84
N GLY A 65 -6.61 8.22 -19.80
CA GLY A 65 -7.48 8.93 -18.87
C GLY A 65 -7.21 8.63 -17.40
N ASN A 66 -8.29 8.42 -16.65
CA ASN A 66 -8.22 8.12 -15.23
C ASN A 66 -7.88 6.65 -15.01
N TYR A 67 -7.01 6.38 -14.04
CA TYR A 67 -6.71 5.02 -13.63
C TYR A 67 -6.32 4.94 -12.17
N VAL A 68 -6.29 3.70 -11.67
CA VAL A 68 -5.76 3.34 -10.37
C VAL A 68 -4.72 2.23 -10.53
N VAL A 69 -3.68 2.29 -9.70
CA VAL A 69 -2.63 1.28 -9.58
C VAL A 69 -2.39 1.05 -8.10
N ASP A 70 -2.41 -0.20 -7.68
CA ASP A 70 -2.16 -0.58 -6.29
C ASP A 70 -0.97 -1.52 -6.16
N PHE A 71 -0.16 -1.27 -5.14
CA PHE A 71 0.99 -2.08 -4.77
C PHE A 71 0.82 -2.63 -3.36
N LEU A 72 1.28 -3.86 -3.17
CA LEU A 72 1.19 -4.58 -1.92
C LEU A 72 2.51 -5.33 -1.61
N PRO A 73 2.78 -5.67 -0.35
CA PRO A 73 3.77 -6.68 -0.02
C PRO A 73 3.47 -8.02 -0.72
N PRO A 74 4.48 -8.87 -0.96
CA PRO A 74 4.38 -10.01 -1.86
C PRO A 74 3.34 -11.06 -1.42
N ASN A 75 3.08 -11.16 -0.10
CA ASN A 75 2.20 -12.17 0.49
C ASN A 75 0.79 -11.65 0.82
N GLU A 76 0.42 -10.46 0.34
CA GLU A 76 -0.90 -9.88 0.58
C GLU A 76 -1.79 -9.98 -0.66
N ALA A 77 -3.09 -10.17 -0.43
CA ALA A 77 -4.12 -10.11 -1.46
C ALA A 77 -4.76 -8.72 -1.49
N HIS A 78 -5.22 -8.30 -2.68
CA HIS A 78 -5.75 -6.95 -2.90
C HIS A 78 -6.98 -6.63 -2.03
N ASP A 79 -7.87 -7.61 -1.84
CA ASP A 79 -9.10 -7.47 -1.07
C ASP A 79 -8.92 -7.61 0.46
N SER A 80 -7.75 -8.06 0.92
CA SER A 80 -7.57 -8.54 2.30
C SER A 80 -6.18 -8.26 2.91
N TRP A 81 -5.50 -7.21 2.43
CA TRP A 81 -4.21 -6.75 2.94
C TRP A 81 -4.25 -6.39 4.44
N ARG A 82 -3.11 -6.48 5.12
CA ARG A 82 -2.98 -6.26 6.56
C ARG A 82 -1.78 -5.38 6.92
N GLU A 83 -0.66 -5.55 6.25
CA GLU A 83 0.60 -4.91 6.59
C GLU A 83 0.70 -3.52 5.97
N GLY A 84 0.42 -3.41 4.67
CA GLY A 84 0.55 -2.13 3.99
C GLY A 84 -0.05 -2.11 2.60
N TYR A 85 -0.39 -0.91 2.17
CA TYR A 85 -0.98 -0.67 0.86
C TYR A 85 -0.47 0.63 0.29
N MET A 86 -0.21 0.66 -1.02
CA MET A 86 0.14 1.87 -1.74
C MET A 86 -0.79 1.97 -2.94
N GLY A 87 -1.54 3.06 -3.02
CA GLY A 87 -2.41 3.36 -4.15
C GLY A 87 -1.90 4.59 -4.90
N VAL A 88 -1.95 4.54 -6.22
CA VAL A 88 -1.72 5.67 -7.11
C VAL A 88 -2.94 5.84 -8.00
N GLN A 89 -3.50 7.05 -8.01
CA GLN A 89 -4.64 7.37 -8.87
C GLN A 89 -4.29 8.55 -9.75
N ARG A 90 -4.48 8.41 -11.06
CA ARG A 90 -4.50 9.53 -12.01
C ARG A 90 -5.94 9.98 -12.18
N ARG A 91 -6.16 11.29 -12.04
CA ARG A 91 -7.48 11.90 -12.14
C ARG A 91 -7.42 13.15 -13.01
N GLY A 92 -8.41 13.32 -13.88
CA GLY A 92 -8.63 14.58 -14.58
C GLY A 92 -8.90 15.72 -13.61
N PHE A 93 -8.60 16.95 -14.05
CA PHE A 93 -8.93 18.14 -13.28
C PHE A 93 -10.44 18.28 -13.01
N PRO A 94 -10.82 18.96 -11.92
CA PRO A 94 -12.22 19.27 -11.66
C PRO A 94 -12.78 20.19 -12.75
N ALA A 95 -14.12 20.30 -12.78
CA ALA A 95 -14.81 21.18 -13.72
C ALA A 95 -14.26 22.62 -13.70
N ALA A 96 -14.22 23.27 -14.86
CA ALA A 96 -13.57 24.58 -15.06
C ALA A 96 -14.05 25.67 -14.06
N GLY A 97 -15.34 25.66 -13.69
CA GLY A 97 -15.87 26.58 -12.69
C GLY A 97 -15.27 26.38 -11.30
N LEU A 98 -15.04 25.12 -10.88
CA LEU A 98 -14.37 24.83 -9.62
C LEU A 98 -12.89 25.23 -9.70
N LEU A 99 -12.22 24.94 -10.82
CA LEU A 99 -10.82 25.35 -11.02
C LEU A 99 -10.65 26.88 -10.90
N ALA A 100 -11.52 27.66 -11.53
CA ALA A 100 -11.51 29.12 -11.43
C ALA A 100 -11.73 29.62 -9.99
N ASN A 101 -12.64 28.98 -9.24
CA ASN A 101 -12.89 29.31 -7.84
C ASN A 101 -11.69 29.01 -6.93
N ILE A 102 -10.98 27.91 -7.19
CA ILE A 102 -9.76 27.54 -6.46
C ILE A 102 -8.67 28.60 -6.71
N GLN A 103 -8.46 28.97 -7.98
CA GLN A 103 -7.48 29.98 -8.38
C GLN A 103 -7.81 31.36 -7.79
N ALA A 104 -9.08 31.78 -7.81
CA ALA A 104 -9.52 33.05 -7.23
C ALA A 104 -9.27 33.17 -5.72
N ARG A 105 -9.09 32.03 -5.03
CA ARG A 105 -8.76 31.96 -3.60
C ARG A 105 -7.26 31.80 -3.34
N ASN A 106 -6.42 31.89 -4.37
CA ASN A 106 -4.98 31.63 -4.30
C ASN A 106 -4.63 30.25 -3.70
N LEU A 107 -5.47 29.24 -3.99
CA LEU A 107 -5.22 27.86 -3.61
C LEU A 107 -4.80 27.04 -4.83
N SER A 108 -4.09 25.93 -4.59
CA SER A 108 -3.84 24.89 -5.59
C SER A 108 -4.96 23.86 -5.60
N VAL A 109 -5.11 23.15 -6.72
CA VAL A 109 -6.07 22.03 -6.80
C VAL A 109 -5.63 20.90 -5.86
N ALA A 110 -4.32 20.67 -5.73
CA ALA A 110 -3.76 19.71 -4.79
C ALA A 110 -4.18 20.00 -3.34
N GLN A 111 -4.10 21.27 -2.90
CA GLN A 111 -4.52 21.70 -1.57
C GLN A 111 -5.98 21.36 -1.28
N VAL A 112 -6.86 21.70 -2.22
CA VAL A 112 -8.31 21.51 -2.07
C VAL A 112 -8.66 20.02 -2.11
N ALA A 113 -8.12 19.27 -3.07
CA ALA A 113 -8.35 17.84 -3.19
C ALA A 113 -7.90 17.08 -1.94
N LEU A 114 -6.73 17.41 -1.38
CA LEU A 114 -6.26 16.79 -0.15
C LEU A 114 -7.18 17.10 1.03
N SER A 115 -7.55 18.37 1.21
CA SER A 115 -8.47 18.78 2.27
C SER A 115 -9.81 18.04 2.19
N GLU A 116 -10.36 17.85 1.00
CA GLU A 116 -11.60 17.09 0.80
C GLU A 116 -11.44 15.61 1.20
N VAL A 117 -10.34 14.97 0.80
CA VAL A 117 -10.04 13.58 1.17
C VAL A 117 -9.89 13.44 2.69
N MET A 118 -9.14 14.35 3.32
CA MET A 118 -8.92 14.31 4.77
C MET A 118 -10.20 14.53 5.57
N GLN A 119 -11.07 15.45 5.13
CA GLN A 119 -12.40 15.63 5.74
C GLN A 119 -13.27 14.38 5.56
N GLY A 120 -13.21 13.72 4.39
CA GLY A 120 -13.87 12.45 4.14
C GLY A 120 -13.40 11.36 5.10
N ALA A 121 -12.08 11.20 5.26
CA ALA A 121 -11.47 10.24 6.17
C ALA A 121 -11.90 10.49 7.63
N GLN A 122 -11.88 11.75 8.07
CA GLN A 122 -12.32 12.11 9.42
C GLN A 122 -13.80 11.77 9.65
N ARG A 123 -14.68 12.10 8.69
CA ARG A 123 -16.13 11.80 8.80
C ARG A 123 -16.44 10.30 8.79
N ASN A 124 -15.65 9.52 8.07
CA ASN A 124 -15.86 8.08 7.90
C ASN A 124 -15.10 7.22 8.92
N CYS A 125 -14.32 7.84 9.83
CA CYS A 125 -13.66 7.13 10.92
C CYS A 125 -14.68 6.87 12.06
N PRO A 126 -15.05 5.62 12.36
CA PRO A 126 -16.00 5.32 13.44
C PRO A 126 -15.36 5.44 14.83
N GLY A 127 -14.03 5.59 14.90
CA GLY A 127 -13.28 5.84 16.13
C GLY A 127 -12.80 7.29 16.24
N ARG A 128 -11.69 7.48 16.95
CA ARG A 128 -10.99 8.76 17.00
C ARG A 128 -10.04 8.86 15.81
N PHE A 129 -10.21 9.94 15.06
CA PHE A 129 -9.29 10.32 14.00
C PHE A 129 -8.19 11.25 14.54
N VAL A 130 -6.93 10.88 14.35
CA VAL A 130 -5.74 11.68 14.66
C VAL A 130 -5.17 12.18 13.35
N ALA A 131 -5.42 13.45 13.03
CA ALA A 131 -4.97 14.06 11.77
C ALA A 131 -3.48 14.41 11.81
N MET A 132 -2.79 14.21 10.69
CA MET A 132 -1.52 14.87 10.40
C MET A 132 -1.79 16.30 9.91
N ALA A 133 -0.86 17.21 10.19
CA ALA A 133 -0.93 18.54 9.61
C ALA A 133 -0.75 18.45 8.09
N GLN A 134 -1.58 19.18 7.35
CA GLN A 134 -1.39 19.35 5.92
C GLN A 134 -0.17 20.23 5.67
N LYS A 135 0.69 19.79 4.76
CA LYS A 135 1.86 20.53 4.28
C LYS A 135 1.74 20.73 2.78
N ASP A 136 1.76 22.00 2.39
CA ASP A 136 1.73 22.40 0.99
C ASP A 136 3.12 22.85 0.54
N GLY A 137 3.48 22.57 -0.71
CA GLY A 137 4.76 22.97 -1.25
C GLY A 137 4.97 22.48 -2.67
N SER A 138 6.22 22.14 -2.98
CA SER A 138 6.60 21.53 -4.24
C SER A 138 7.57 20.37 -4.03
N THR A 139 7.45 19.35 -4.88
CA THR A 139 8.39 18.23 -4.99
C THR A 139 8.84 18.16 -6.43
N ASN A 140 10.15 18.27 -6.69
CA ASN A 140 10.70 18.24 -8.05
C ASN A 140 9.97 19.19 -9.04
N ASN A 141 9.66 20.41 -8.57
CA ASN A 141 8.90 21.45 -9.29
C ASN A 141 7.41 21.15 -9.54
N ILE A 142 6.86 20.12 -8.90
CA ILE A 142 5.45 19.75 -8.98
C ILE A 142 4.75 20.31 -7.74
N PRO A 143 3.72 21.17 -7.87
CA PRO A 143 2.91 21.56 -6.72
C PRO A 143 2.31 20.33 -6.05
N VAL A 144 2.52 20.21 -4.74
CA VAL A 144 2.10 19.06 -3.95
C VAL A 144 1.47 19.51 -2.63
N SER A 145 0.49 18.73 -2.19
CA SER A 145 -0.07 18.83 -0.84
C SER A 145 0.01 17.46 -0.19
N VAL A 146 0.54 17.37 1.03
CA VAL A 146 0.73 16.11 1.77
C VAL A 146 0.06 16.19 3.13
N SER A 147 -0.69 15.16 3.51
CA SER A 147 -1.30 15.01 4.83
C SER A 147 -1.53 13.53 5.11
N GLY A 148 -2.30 13.21 6.13
CA GLY A 148 -2.56 11.85 6.55
C GLY A 148 -3.25 11.83 7.90
N GLY A 149 -3.29 10.65 8.49
CA GLY A 149 -3.84 10.50 9.82
C GLY A 149 -3.98 9.05 10.21
N PHE A 150 -4.57 8.84 11.37
CA PHE A 150 -4.82 7.52 11.92
C PHE A 150 -6.22 7.45 12.51
N CYS A 151 -6.97 6.42 12.11
CA CYS A 151 -8.27 6.09 12.69
C CYS A 151 -8.10 4.90 13.63
N ASP A 152 -8.37 5.05 14.92
CA ASP A 152 -8.09 4.01 15.92
C ASP A 152 -9.13 2.88 16.00
N ARG A 153 -10.24 3.02 15.27
CA ARG A 153 -11.22 1.96 15.09
C ARG A 153 -11.63 1.91 13.64
N THR A 154 -11.31 0.80 13.00
CA THR A 154 -11.73 0.48 11.64
C THR A 154 -12.37 -0.91 11.69
N GLY A 155 -13.19 -1.27 10.69
CA GLY A 155 -14.04 -2.46 10.73
C GLY A 155 -13.28 -3.80 10.91
N PRO A 156 -13.94 -4.94 10.71
CA PRO A 156 -13.35 -6.27 10.95
C PRO A 156 -11.99 -6.53 10.26
N VAL A 157 -11.72 -5.83 9.15
CA VAL A 157 -10.48 -5.95 8.37
C VAL A 157 -9.30 -5.16 8.95
N ALA A 158 -9.56 -4.23 9.87
CA ALA A 158 -8.55 -3.37 10.49
C ALA A 158 -8.86 -3.18 11.98
N PRO A 159 -8.81 -4.27 12.78
CA PRO A 159 -9.29 -4.28 14.16
C PRO A 159 -8.50 -3.38 15.12
N TYR A 160 -7.29 -2.98 14.74
CA TYR A 160 -6.38 -2.15 15.55
C TYR A 160 -6.21 -0.74 14.99
N GLY A 161 -7.08 -0.34 14.08
CA GLY A 161 -7.01 0.93 13.38
C GLY A 161 -6.26 0.86 12.06
N GLU A 162 -6.34 1.97 11.32
CA GLU A 162 -5.68 2.15 10.03
C GLU A 162 -5.10 3.56 9.96
N GLY A 163 -3.85 3.65 9.50
CA GLY A 163 -3.19 4.91 9.23
C GLY A 163 -2.91 5.08 7.76
N THR A 164 -2.82 6.34 7.34
CA THR A 164 -2.45 6.70 5.99
C THR A 164 -1.62 7.99 5.95
N VAL A 165 -0.74 8.08 4.96
CA VAL A 165 -0.16 9.33 4.47
C VAL A 165 -0.49 9.42 2.98
N LEU A 166 -0.94 10.59 2.55
CA LEU A 166 -1.44 10.84 1.22
C LEU A 166 -0.83 12.13 0.67
N ALA A 167 -0.45 12.09 -0.60
CA ALA A 167 0.01 13.24 -1.35
C ALA A 167 -0.86 13.43 -2.58
N VAL A 168 -1.19 14.68 -2.88
CA VAL A 168 -1.81 15.07 -4.15
C VAL A 168 -0.80 15.91 -4.92
N TYR A 169 -0.39 15.42 -6.08
CA TYR A 169 0.46 16.14 -7.03
C TYR A 169 -0.40 16.76 -8.11
N GLN A 170 -0.12 18.01 -8.43
CA GLN A 170 -0.79 18.74 -9.50
C GLN A 170 0.13 18.81 -10.72
N GLY A 171 -0.17 18.00 -11.74
CA GLY A 171 0.45 18.09 -13.06
C GLY A 171 -0.09 19.26 -13.88
N LYS A 172 0.20 19.27 -15.17
CA LYS A 172 -0.32 20.23 -16.15
C LYS A 172 -1.66 19.80 -16.71
N GLN A 173 -1.91 18.49 -16.79
CA GLN A 173 -3.11 17.91 -17.38
C GLN A 173 -3.92 17.10 -16.37
N GLN A 174 -3.27 16.58 -15.35
CA GLN A 174 -3.84 15.61 -14.42
C GLN A 174 -3.49 15.94 -12.97
N LEU A 175 -4.25 15.33 -12.06
CA LEU A 175 -3.91 15.18 -10.65
C LEU A 175 -3.45 13.75 -10.40
N PHE A 176 -2.48 13.59 -9.53
CA PHE A 176 -2.03 12.29 -9.06
C PHE A 176 -2.20 12.20 -7.55
N VAL A 177 -2.98 11.24 -7.10
CA VAL A 177 -3.18 10.97 -5.68
C VAL A 177 -2.37 9.74 -5.33
N VAL A 178 -1.38 9.88 -4.46
CA VAL A 178 -0.59 8.78 -3.94
C VAL A 178 -0.95 8.57 -2.47
N GLN A 179 -1.29 7.36 -2.11
CA GLN A 179 -1.63 6.96 -0.75
C GLN A 179 -0.69 5.85 -0.30
N PHE A 180 -0.15 5.96 0.91
CA PHE A 180 0.43 4.84 1.64
C PHE A 180 -0.43 4.60 2.89
N SER A 181 -0.83 3.35 3.12
CA SER A 181 -1.60 2.92 4.29
C SER A 181 -0.89 1.83 5.06
N TRP A 182 -1.17 1.75 6.35
CA TRP A 182 -0.67 0.70 7.24
C TRP A 182 -1.73 0.35 8.29
N ARG A 183 -1.66 -0.86 8.83
CA ARG A 183 -2.44 -1.26 10.01
C ARG A 183 -1.50 -1.79 11.09
N PRO A 184 -1.71 -1.43 12.36
CA PRO A 184 -0.92 -2.01 13.44
C PRO A 184 -1.16 -3.53 13.48
N PRO A 185 -0.12 -4.37 13.62
CA PRO A 185 -0.29 -5.82 13.60
C PRO A 185 -0.93 -6.35 14.89
N THR A 186 -0.83 -5.61 15.98
CA THR A 186 -1.47 -5.92 17.26
C THR A 186 -2.04 -4.66 17.89
N GLU A 187 -2.95 -4.84 18.84
CA GLU A 187 -3.55 -3.75 19.62
C GLU A 187 -2.50 -2.84 20.30
N ASN A 188 -1.38 -3.42 20.76
CA ASN A 188 -0.33 -2.73 21.51
C ASN A 188 0.80 -2.18 20.64
N SER A 189 0.86 -2.56 19.36
CA SER A 189 1.88 -2.08 18.44
C SER A 189 1.82 -0.56 18.32
N PHE A 190 2.99 0.07 18.50
CA PHE A 190 3.22 1.49 18.27
C PHE A 190 2.29 2.43 19.06
N ARG A 191 1.74 2.00 20.21
CA ARG A 191 0.86 2.81 21.07
C ARG A 191 1.49 4.15 21.51
N GLN A 192 2.80 4.20 21.60
CA GLN A 192 3.57 5.40 21.94
C GLN A 192 3.61 6.45 20.82
N TYR A 193 3.27 6.07 19.58
CA TYR A 193 3.26 6.97 18.43
C TYR A 193 1.82 7.35 18.05
N PRO A 194 1.54 8.63 17.76
CA PRO A 194 0.17 9.12 17.54
C PRO A 194 -0.51 8.43 16.35
N TYR A 195 0.26 8.06 15.33
CA TYR A 195 -0.25 7.44 14.10
C TYR A 195 -0.04 5.92 14.04
N ARG A 196 0.37 5.30 15.16
CA ARG A 196 0.66 3.86 15.27
C ARG A 196 1.63 3.31 14.20
N ILE A 197 2.60 4.13 13.81
CA ILE A 197 3.75 3.79 12.96
C ILE A 197 4.99 4.40 13.58
N SER A 198 6.15 3.78 13.39
CA SER A 198 7.42 4.36 13.85
C SER A 198 7.79 5.61 13.03
N PRO A 199 8.57 6.55 13.59
CA PRO A 199 9.05 7.70 12.83
C PRO A 199 9.83 7.30 11.57
N ALA A 200 10.66 6.26 11.64
CA ALA A 200 11.42 5.76 10.50
C ALA A 200 10.52 5.18 9.39
N GLY A 201 9.47 4.44 9.76
CA GLY A 201 8.52 3.90 8.79
C GLY A 201 7.73 5.00 8.08
N LEU A 202 7.27 6.01 8.83
CA LEU A 202 6.61 7.17 8.23
C LEU A 202 7.56 7.96 7.33
N GLN A 203 8.81 8.16 7.76
CA GLN A 203 9.82 8.87 6.97
C GLN A 203 10.09 8.16 5.63
N GLN A 204 10.14 6.83 5.61
CA GLN A 204 10.31 6.07 4.37
C GLN A 204 9.20 6.38 3.34
N TYR A 205 7.94 6.48 3.77
CA TYR A 205 6.84 6.86 2.87
C TYR A 205 6.97 8.30 2.38
N LEU A 206 7.34 9.23 3.28
CA LEU A 206 7.57 10.62 2.91
C LEU A 206 8.74 10.78 1.92
N ASP A 207 9.80 9.98 2.05
CA ASP A 207 10.94 10.00 1.13
C ASP A 207 10.54 9.52 -0.27
N LEU A 208 9.71 8.45 -0.36
CA LEU A 208 9.15 8.00 -1.64
C LEU A 208 8.28 9.06 -2.29
N LEU A 209 7.45 9.76 -1.51
CA LEU A 209 6.66 10.90 -1.98
C LEU A 209 7.56 12.05 -2.47
N ASN A 210 8.66 12.35 -1.76
CA ASN A 210 9.60 13.41 -2.15
C ASN A 210 10.47 13.03 -3.37
N ALA A 211 10.54 11.75 -3.73
CA ALA A 211 11.26 11.29 -4.91
C ALA A 211 10.40 11.32 -6.20
N ALA A 212 9.11 11.63 -6.11
CA ALA A 212 8.20 11.56 -7.25
C ALA A 212 8.51 12.62 -8.32
N THR A 213 8.43 12.25 -9.59
CA THR A 213 8.64 13.15 -10.75
C THR A 213 7.53 12.97 -11.79
N LEU A 214 7.35 13.96 -12.67
CA LEU A 214 6.42 13.82 -13.81
C LEU A 214 7.17 13.37 -15.07
N CYS A 215 6.46 12.68 -15.96
CA CYS A 215 6.93 12.25 -17.27
C CYS A 215 5.79 12.21 -18.29
N GLY A 216 6.13 12.28 -19.58
CA GLY A 216 5.20 12.04 -20.69
C GLY A 216 4.23 13.19 -20.99
N GLY A 217 4.20 14.24 -20.16
CA GLY A 217 3.47 15.48 -20.40
C GLY A 217 4.19 16.48 -21.33
N PRO A 218 3.55 17.62 -21.64
CA PRO A 218 4.04 18.58 -22.64
C PRO A 218 5.45 19.15 -22.38
N ASP A 219 5.84 19.30 -21.12
CA ASP A 219 7.12 19.89 -20.69
C ASP A 219 8.06 18.86 -20.07
N GLU A 220 7.73 17.57 -20.20
CA GLU A 220 8.38 16.50 -19.46
C GLU A 220 9.13 15.55 -20.40
N GLY A 221 10.18 14.91 -19.89
CA GLY A 221 10.85 13.84 -20.61
C GLY A 221 9.92 12.64 -20.85
N LYS A 222 10.26 11.77 -21.80
CA LYS A 222 9.56 10.50 -21.98
C LYS A 222 9.57 9.70 -20.68
N CYS A 223 8.44 9.07 -20.35
CA CYS A 223 8.42 8.09 -19.28
C CYS A 223 9.40 6.94 -19.59
N PRO A 224 10.14 6.44 -18.58
CA PRO A 224 10.93 5.23 -18.73
C PRO A 224 10.05 4.07 -19.21
N ASN A 225 10.63 3.20 -20.05
CA ASN A 225 9.99 1.97 -20.50
C ASN A 225 10.10 0.88 -19.44
#